data_AF-A0A2S2R380-F1
#
_entry.id   AF-A0A2S2R380-F1
#
_cell.length_a   1.000
_cell.length_b   1.000
_cell.length_c   1.000
_cell.angle_alpha   90.00
_cell.angle_beta   90.00
_cell.angle_gamma   90.00
#
_symmetry.space_group_name_H-M   'P 1'
#
loop_
_entity.id
_entity.type
_entity.pdbx_description
1 polymer ?
#
loop_
_entity_poly.entity_id
_entity_poly.type
_entity_poly.pdbx_seq_one_letter_code
_entity_poly.pdbx_strand_id
1 'polypeptide(L)'
;LRSKTILDEEFASLKNCEQNHCRLINNSYSCDVVALLIDVCGSRELFAHEYKVLLADRLLVMENMNIFSREEKYLKLIESRIGGSLLSSCSMMLKDIDSSKNINQYFYYPPSPLDAFNICRYNLLFTVKGIIICDYYWPKLEDDFIVKLPDVFLAHLNVYKKCYEAYKVNRTLIWNPNVGKVKMDIIINKKCLSITVSPIQATVLWHFQNQEEWTIDDLSTKMNVPSKKLIVFIGFWINKGLLKRQQYDTVILLKNLPGGTPDYVPDENDVRSPLNYVFDENVGITRRNDDDFIL
;
A
#
# COMPACT_ATOMS: atom_id res chain seq x y z
N LEU A 1 35.16 5.00 58.30
CA LEU A 1 36.38 4.98 57.45
C LEU A 1 36.34 3.92 56.33
N ARG A 2 35.56 2.83 56.43
CA ARG A 2 35.45 1.80 55.36
C ARG A 2 34.44 2.09 54.22
N SER A 3 33.48 2.99 54.41
CA SER A 3 32.47 3.29 53.36
C SER A 3 32.88 4.38 52.36
N LYS A 4 33.98 5.10 52.61
CA LYS A 4 34.46 6.13 51.65
C LYS A 4 35.29 5.51 50.52
N THR A 5 36.07 4.47 50.84
CA THR A 5 36.98 3.80 49.90
C THR A 5 36.28 3.01 48.80
N ILE A 6 35.11 2.43 49.09
CA ILE A 6 34.35 1.63 48.11
C ILE A 6 33.68 2.53 47.07
N LEU A 7 33.14 3.67 47.50
CA LEU A 7 32.57 4.66 46.59
C LEU A 7 33.65 5.28 45.69
N ASP A 8 34.83 5.56 46.24
CA ASP A 8 35.94 6.11 45.45
C ASP A 8 36.46 5.11 44.40
N GLU A 9 36.43 3.80 44.66
CA GLU A 9 36.76 2.74 43.68
C GLU A 9 35.67 2.55 42.60
N GLU A 10 34.38 2.64 42.95
CA GLU A 10 33.28 2.59 41.98
C GLU A 10 33.24 3.84 41.07
N PHE A 11 33.53 5.03 41.62
CA PHE A 11 33.66 6.25 40.81
C PHE A 11 34.91 6.24 39.92
N ALA A 12 36.00 5.60 40.36
CA ALA A 12 37.18 5.40 39.52
C ALA A 12 36.91 4.39 38.39
N SER A 13 36.14 3.34 38.65
CA SER A 13 35.66 2.37 37.65
C SER A 13 34.76 3.04 36.60
N LEU A 14 33.81 3.88 37.02
CA LEU A 14 32.91 4.63 36.12
C LEU A 14 33.67 5.65 35.27
N LYS A 15 34.64 6.38 35.86
CA LYS A 15 35.51 7.29 35.10
C LYS A 15 36.42 6.57 34.11
N ASN A 16 36.90 5.37 34.45
CA ASN A 16 37.65 4.53 33.51
C ASN A 16 36.74 4.01 32.38
N CYS A 17 35.48 3.70 32.68
CA CYS A 17 34.49 3.31 31.68
C CYS A 17 34.19 4.47 30.72
N GLU A 18 33.95 5.68 31.23
CA GLU A 18 33.78 6.90 30.41
C GLU A 18 35.05 7.24 29.61
N GLN A 19 36.24 7.15 30.21
CA GLN A 19 37.50 7.40 29.49
C GLN A 19 37.82 6.32 28.46
N ASN A 20 37.44 5.06 28.68
CA ASN A 20 37.58 4.01 27.67
C ASN A 20 36.54 4.15 26.55
N HIS A 21 35.32 4.59 26.87
CA HIS A 21 34.30 4.91 25.88
C HIS A 21 34.71 6.13 25.02
N CYS A 22 35.27 7.18 25.64
CA CYS A 22 35.82 8.33 24.93
C CYS A 22 37.16 8.05 24.21
N ARG A 23 37.98 7.11 24.67
CA ARG A 23 39.22 6.69 23.96
C ARG A 23 38.95 5.86 22.72
N LEU A 24 37.84 5.12 22.67
CA LEU A 24 37.37 4.44 21.45
C LEU A 24 36.84 5.44 20.41
N ILE A 25 36.36 6.61 20.85
CA ILE A 25 35.79 7.64 19.97
C ILE A 25 36.88 8.45 19.24
N ASN A 26 38.11 8.49 19.74
CA ASN A 26 39.15 9.42 19.25
C ASN A 26 40.22 8.83 18.33
N ASN A 27 40.03 7.63 17.74
CA ASN A 27 41.05 7.08 16.83
C ASN A 27 40.57 6.39 15.56
N SER A 28 39.35 6.65 15.08
CA SER A 28 38.94 6.23 13.72
C SER A 28 37.82 7.13 13.19
N TYR A 29 38.16 8.04 12.28
CA TYR A 29 37.22 8.85 11.52
C TYR A 29 36.45 7.97 10.51
N SER A 30 35.48 7.22 11.02
CA SER A 30 34.20 6.86 10.43
C SER A 30 33.54 5.95 11.45
N CYS A 31 32.87 6.55 12.42
CA CYS A 31 32.04 5.79 13.34
C CYS A 31 31.07 4.99 12.48
N ASP A 32 31.22 3.66 12.47
CA ASP A 32 30.41 2.81 11.61
C ASP A 32 28.98 2.90 12.15
N VAL A 33 28.19 3.78 11.53
CA VAL A 33 26.82 4.08 11.93
C VAL A 33 25.99 2.80 11.94
N VAL A 34 26.31 1.85 11.05
CA VAL A 34 25.64 0.54 11.02
C VAL A 34 26.05 -0.29 12.24
N ALA A 35 27.32 -0.28 12.63
CA ALA A 35 27.77 -0.95 13.86
C ALA A 35 27.12 -0.36 15.12
N LEU A 36 26.98 0.97 15.18
CA LEU A 36 26.24 1.64 16.27
C LEU A 36 24.76 1.22 16.30
N LEU A 37 24.10 1.17 15.15
CA LEU A 37 22.69 0.77 15.07
C LEU A 37 22.51 -0.70 15.50
N ILE A 38 23.44 -1.58 15.13
CA ILE A 38 23.42 -2.99 15.57
C ILE A 38 23.57 -3.08 17.09
N ASP A 39 24.47 -2.28 17.69
CA ASP A 39 24.70 -2.24 19.13
C ASP A 39 23.46 -1.74 19.89
N VAL A 40 22.80 -0.69 19.37
CA VAL A 40 21.52 -0.19 19.92
C VAL A 40 20.39 -1.21 19.80
N CYS A 41 20.34 -1.98 18.70
CA CYS A 41 19.40 -3.07 18.51
C CYS A 41 19.72 -4.32 19.36
N GLY A 42 20.91 -4.39 19.97
CA GLY A 42 21.36 -5.49 20.83
C GLY A 42 21.85 -6.74 20.09
N SER A 43 21.41 -7.00 18.86
CA SER A 43 21.92 -8.11 18.03
C SER A 43 21.76 -7.85 16.53
N ARG A 44 22.52 -8.59 15.71
CA ARG A 44 22.43 -8.53 14.24
C ARG A 44 21.10 -9.06 13.72
N GLU A 45 20.54 -10.07 14.37
CA GLU A 45 19.28 -10.71 14.03
C GLU A 45 18.10 -9.78 14.33
N LEU A 46 18.11 -9.10 15.49
CA LEU A 46 17.11 -8.09 15.84
C LEU A 46 17.17 -6.92 14.87
N PHE A 47 18.37 -6.42 14.56
CA PHE A 47 18.53 -5.39 13.54
C PHE A 47 17.96 -5.83 12.19
N ALA A 48 18.28 -7.05 11.73
CA ALA A 48 17.78 -7.58 10.46
C ALA A 48 16.25 -7.72 10.44
N HIS A 49 15.64 -8.10 11.57
CA HIS A 49 14.19 -8.16 11.73
C HIS A 49 13.55 -6.77 11.61
N GLU A 50 14.02 -5.79 12.37
CA GLU A 50 13.48 -4.43 12.34
C GLU A 50 13.69 -3.77 10.97
N TYR A 51 14.86 -3.99 10.38
CA TYR A 51 15.16 -3.52 9.03
C TYR A 51 14.21 -4.15 8.00
N LYS A 52 13.89 -5.45 8.12
CA LYS A 52 12.92 -6.14 7.25
C LYS A 52 11.53 -5.51 7.33
N VAL A 53 11.04 -5.24 8.55
CA VAL A 53 9.73 -4.60 8.75
C VAL A 53 9.70 -3.20 8.12
N LEU A 54 10.72 -2.38 8.41
CA LEU A 54 10.83 -1.03 7.87
C LEU A 54 10.98 -1.03 6.34
N LEU A 55 11.74 -1.96 5.78
CA LEU A 55 11.90 -2.08 4.33
C LEU A 55 10.57 -2.46 3.67
N ALA A 56 9.80 -3.38 4.25
CA ALA A 56 8.49 -3.78 3.72
C ALA A 56 7.55 -2.58 3.59
N ASP A 57 7.41 -1.79 4.66
CA ASP A 57 6.55 -0.60 4.68
C ASP A 57 6.97 0.40 3.61
N ARG A 58 8.28 0.65 3.46
CA ARG A 58 8.80 1.53 2.42
C ARG A 58 8.48 1.01 1.03
N LEU A 59 8.73 -0.28 0.77
CA LEU A 59 8.52 -0.89 -0.55
C LEU A 59 7.05 -0.86 -0.98
N LEU A 60 6.10 -1.08 -0.05
CA LEU A 60 4.66 -1.06 -0.35
C LEU A 60 4.13 0.35 -0.64
N VAL A 61 4.75 1.38 -0.06
CA VAL A 61 4.35 2.79 -0.28
C VAL A 61 5.02 3.39 -1.52
N MET A 62 6.09 2.78 -2.04
CA MET A 62 6.90 3.34 -3.12
C MET A 62 6.18 3.39 -4.47
N GLU A 63 6.06 4.60 -5.03
CA GLU A 63 5.61 4.83 -6.41
C GLU A 63 6.77 5.14 -7.37
N ASN A 64 7.95 5.49 -6.84
CA ASN A 64 9.05 6.07 -7.61
C ASN A 64 10.24 5.10 -7.81
N MET A 65 10.73 4.99 -9.05
CA MET A 65 11.88 4.16 -9.42
C MET A 65 13.19 4.58 -8.74
N ASN A 66 13.40 5.88 -8.54
CA ASN A 66 14.62 6.40 -7.90
C ASN A 66 14.78 5.92 -6.45
N ILE A 67 13.66 5.69 -5.76
CA ILE A 67 13.68 5.19 -4.38
C ILE A 67 14.11 3.71 -4.39
N PHE A 68 13.67 2.93 -5.37
CA PHE A 68 14.02 1.50 -5.48
C PHE A 68 15.52 1.28 -5.66
N SER A 69 16.16 1.99 -6.59
CA SER A 69 17.60 1.88 -6.78
C SER A 69 18.41 2.35 -5.56
N ARG A 70 17.84 3.22 -4.72
CA ARG A 70 18.46 3.65 -3.48
C ARG A 70 18.39 2.55 -2.42
N GLU A 71 17.21 1.94 -2.20
CA GLU A 71 17.06 0.85 -1.24
C GLU A 71 17.91 -0.37 -1.64
N GLU A 72 18.06 -0.66 -2.93
CA GLU A 72 18.95 -1.74 -3.43
C GLU A 72 20.43 -1.46 -3.08
N LYS A 73 20.89 -0.23 -3.26
CA LYS A 73 22.25 0.19 -2.89
C LYS A 73 22.47 0.11 -1.38
N TYR A 74 21.50 0.58 -0.59
CA TYR A 74 21.58 0.51 0.87
C TYR A 74 21.60 -0.93 1.36
N LEU A 75 20.79 -1.82 0.80
CA LEU A 75 20.82 -3.22 1.17
C LEU A 75 22.20 -3.84 0.94
N LYS A 76 22.82 -3.59 -0.23
CA LYS A 76 24.17 -4.09 -0.54
C LYS A 76 25.24 -3.61 0.45
N LEU A 77 25.14 -2.36 0.91
CA LEU A 77 26.05 -1.81 1.92
C LEU A 77 25.87 -2.50 3.27
N ILE A 78 24.63 -2.74 3.68
CA ILE A 78 24.31 -3.39 4.95
C ILE A 78 24.69 -4.88 4.91
N GLU A 79 24.43 -5.58 3.80
CA GLU A 79 24.82 -6.99 3.59
C GLU A 79 26.33 -7.20 3.76
N SER A 80 27.16 -6.26 3.29
CA SER A 80 28.62 -6.30 3.46
C SER A 80 29.08 -6.26 4.91
N ARG A 81 28.28 -5.67 5.82
CA ARG A 81 28.61 -5.50 7.24
C ARG A 81 28.02 -6.59 8.14
N ILE A 82 26.79 -7.01 7.85
CA ILE A 82 26.01 -7.92 8.71
C ILE A 82 26.15 -9.38 8.28
N GLY A 83 26.42 -9.61 7.00
CA GLY A 83 26.43 -10.92 6.36
C GLY A 83 25.13 -11.20 5.61
N GLY A 84 25.25 -11.72 4.38
CA GLY A 84 24.12 -11.87 3.45
C GLY A 84 23.05 -12.90 3.83
N SER A 85 23.33 -13.82 4.76
CA SER A 85 22.36 -14.84 5.18
C SER A 85 21.17 -14.23 5.94
N LEU A 86 21.45 -13.28 6.85
CA LEU A 86 20.45 -12.61 7.70
C LEU A 86 19.54 -11.66 6.90
N LEU A 87 20.02 -11.13 5.77
CA LEU A 87 19.30 -10.17 4.93
C LEU A 87 18.78 -10.78 3.63
N SER A 88 18.91 -12.10 3.47
CA SER A 88 18.42 -12.84 2.30
C SER A 88 16.94 -12.57 2.00
N SER A 89 16.09 -12.48 3.05
CA SER A 89 14.68 -12.13 2.91
C SER A 89 14.47 -10.73 2.33
N CYS A 90 15.24 -9.73 2.78
CA CYS A 90 15.18 -8.36 2.25
C CYS A 90 15.58 -8.31 0.77
N SER A 91 16.58 -9.10 0.40
CA SER A 91 17.02 -9.28 -0.99
C SER A 91 15.92 -9.90 -1.86
N MET A 92 15.17 -10.88 -1.34
CA MET A 92 14.01 -11.46 -2.04
C MET A 92 12.85 -10.47 -2.15
N MET A 93 12.57 -9.66 -1.12
CA MET A 93 11.55 -8.62 -1.17
C MET A 93 11.81 -7.61 -2.31
N LEU A 94 13.07 -7.18 -2.52
CA LEU A 94 13.40 -6.31 -3.65
C LEU A 94 13.17 -6.99 -5.01
N LYS A 95 13.50 -8.28 -5.13
CA LYS A 95 13.25 -9.07 -6.35
C LYS A 95 11.76 -9.25 -6.63
N ASP A 96 10.94 -9.41 -5.60
CA ASP A 96 9.48 -9.49 -5.72
C ASP A 96 8.91 -8.19 -6.30
N ILE A 97 9.37 -7.02 -5.82
CA ILE A 97 8.98 -5.72 -6.35
C ILE A 97 9.39 -5.55 -7.82
N ASP A 98 10.62 -5.91 -8.17
CA ASP A 98 11.10 -5.82 -9.56
C ASP A 98 10.30 -6.75 -10.49
N SER A 99 10.09 -7.99 -10.06
CA SER A 99 9.27 -8.97 -10.79
C SER A 99 7.84 -8.47 -10.99
N SER A 100 7.25 -7.85 -9.96
CA SER A 100 5.90 -7.26 -10.04
C SER A 100 5.82 -6.16 -11.08
N LYS A 101 6.85 -5.30 -11.18
CA LYS A 101 6.91 -4.24 -12.20
C LYS A 101 6.95 -4.83 -13.61
N ASN A 102 7.79 -5.82 -13.83
CA ASN A 102 7.91 -6.49 -15.13
C ASN A 102 6.59 -7.16 -15.55
N ILE A 103 5.90 -7.81 -14.60
CA ILE A 103 4.59 -8.42 -14.84
C ILE A 103 3.54 -7.36 -15.18
N ASN A 104 3.47 -6.28 -14.41
CA ASN A 104 2.56 -5.17 -14.68
C ASN A 104 2.81 -4.57 -16.06
N GLN A 105 4.08 -4.36 -16.44
CA GLN A 105 4.43 -3.85 -17.76
C GLN A 105 3.99 -4.81 -18.86
N TYR A 106 4.21 -6.11 -18.68
CA TYR A 106 3.79 -7.12 -19.64
C TYR A 106 2.27 -7.15 -19.85
N PHE A 107 1.47 -6.95 -18.80
CA PHE A 107 0.00 -6.96 -18.91
C PHE A 107 -0.58 -5.73 -19.62
N TYR A 108 0.05 -4.56 -19.49
CA TYR A 108 -0.46 -3.32 -20.09
C TYR A 108 0.21 -2.95 -21.42
N TYR A 109 1.42 -3.43 -21.63
CA TYR A 109 2.25 -3.16 -22.81
C TYR A 109 2.90 -4.46 -23.29
N PRO A 110 2.10 -5.45 -23.74
CA PRO A 110 2.65 -6.69 -24.25
C PRO A 110 3.50 -6.43 -25.50
N PRO A 111 4.61 -7.16 -25.69
CA PRO A 111 5.51 -6.98 -26.83
C PRO A 111 4.86 -7.35 -28.18
N SER A 112 3.79 -8.15 -28.17
CA SER A 112 3.01 -8.51 -29.36
C SER A 112 1.53 -8.17 -29.17
N PRO A 113 0.88 -7.49 -30.14
CA PRO A 113 -0.57 -7.23 -30.11
C PRO A 113 -1.45 -8.49 -30.15
N LEU A 114 -0.90 -9.64 -30.53
CA LEU A 114 -1.60 -10.93 -30.63
C LEU A 114 -1.55 -11.74 -29.33
N ASP A 115 -0.85 -11.26 -28.30
CA ASP A 115 -0.79 -11.93 -27.01
C ASP A 115 -2.17 -11.89 -26.33
N ALA A 116 -2.64 -13.05 -25.86
CA ALA A 116 -3.93 -13.24 -25.18
C ALA A 116 -4.11 -12.39 -23.89
N PHE A 117 -3.08 -11.63 -23.49
CA PHE A 117 -3.03 -10.79 -22.30
C PHE A 117 -3.65 -9.38 -22.49
N ASN A 118 -4.12 -9.06 -23.69
CA ASN A 118 -4.90 -7.84 -23.97
C ASN A 118 -6.19 -7.71 -23.12
N ILE A 119 -6.66 -8.80 -22.49
CA ILE A 119 -7.82 -8.83 -21.59
C ILE A 119 -7.68 -7.78 -20.48
N CYS A 120 -6.51 -7.68 -19.85
CA CYS A 120 -6.26 -6.72 -18.77
C CYS A 120 -6.31 -5.26 -19.26
N ARG A 121 -6.08 -5.01 -20.56
CA ARG A 121 -6.11 -3.66 -21.14
C ARG A 121 -7.52 -3.24 -21.57
N TYR A 122 -8.32 -4.15 -22.12
CA TYR A 122 -9.61 -3.82 -22.72
C TYR A 122 -10.83 -4.10 -21.82
N ASN A 123 -10.70 -4.97 -20.81
CA ASN A 123 -11.82 -5.35 -19.94
C ASN A 123 -11.82 -4.63 -18.59
N LEU A 124 -10.96 -3.62 -18.40
CA LEU A 124 -10.87 -2.86 -17.15
C LEU A 124 -11.33 -1.42 -17.33
N LEU A 125 -12.21 -0.96 -16.44
CA LEU A 125 -12.61 0.44 -16.29
C LEU A 125 -11.45 1.29 -15.75
N PHE A 126 -10.52 0.70 -15.00
CA PHE A 126 -9.35 1.41 -14.46
C PHE A 126 -8.13 0.49 -14.40
N THR A 127 -6.94 1.09 -14.45
CA THR A 127 -5.67 0.36 -14.39
C THR A 127 -5.45 -0.24 -13.00
N VAL A 128 -5.34 -1.57 -12.94
CA VAL A 128 -4.97 -2.33 -11.73
C VAL A 128 -3.50 -2.72 -11.78
N LYS A 129 -2.70 -2.29 -10.81
CA LYS A 129 -1.29 -2.72 -10.68
C LYS A 129 -1.13 -3.54 -9.41
N GLY A 130 -0.60 -4.75 -9.55
CA GLY A 130 -0.34 -5.64 -8.43
C GLY A 130 1.10 -5.50 -7.93
N ILE A 131 1.28 -5.49 -6.61
CA ILE A 131 2.56 -5.84 -5.98
C ILE A 131 2.43 -7.31 -5.55
N ILE A 132 3.13 -8.18 -6.26
CA ILE A 132 3.08 -9.62 -6.09
C ILE A 132 4.28 -10.02 -5.23
N ILE A 133 3.99 -10.52 -4.03
CA ILE A 133 5.00 -10.84 -3.01
C ILE A 133 4.99 -12.32 -2.66
N CYS A 134 6.14 -12.84 -2.21
CA CYS A 134 6.23 -14.15 -1.61
C CYS A 134 6.12 -14.04 -0.08
N ASP A 135 4.97 -14.41 0.47
CA ASP A 135 4.61 -14.28 1.90
C ASP A 135 5.72 -14.76 2.87
N TYR A 136 6.45 -15.83 2.51
CA TYR A 136 7.55 -16.36 3.32
C TYR A 136 8.67 -15.35 3.65
N TYR A 137 8.97 -14.41 2.72
CA TYR A 137 10.06 -13.45 2.90
C TYR A 137 9.62 -12.13 3.50
N TRP A 138 8.32 -11.84 3.49
CA TRP A 138 7.77 -10.57 3.95
C TRP A 138 7.41 -10.63 5.44
N PRO A 139 7.40 -9.50 6.15
CA PRO A 139 6.75 -9.45 7.46
C PRO A 139 5.25 -9.73 7.29
N LYS A 140 4.63 -10.26 8.34
CA LYS A 140 3.19 -10.50 8.35
C LYS A 140 2.44 -9.20 8.09
N LEU A 141 1.69 -9.16 7.00
CA LEU A 141 0.80 -8.05 6.62
C LEU A 141 -0.61 -8.25 7.19
N GLU A 142 -0.71 -8.86 8.37
CA GLU A 142 -1.98 -9.25 8.99
C GLU A 142 -2.71 -8.00 9.50
N ASP A 143 -3.94 -7.83 9.04
CA ASP A 143 -4.93 -6.98 9.68
C ASP A 143 -5.98 -7.87 10.36
N ASP A 144 -6.56 -7.38 11.45
CA ASP A 144 -7.56 -8.11 12.24
C ASP A 144 -8.88 -8.40 11.48
N PHE A 145 -9.04 -7.89 10.26
CA PHE A 145 -10.26 -7.98 9.46
C PHE A 145 -9.95 -7.95 7.97
N ILE A 146 -10.87 -8.44 7.15
CA ILE A 146 -10.78 -8.40 5.68
C ILE A 146 -11.91 -7.51 5.19
N VAL A 147 -11.55 -6.38 4.56
CA VAL A 147 -12.53 -5.44 3.99
C VAL A 147 -13.25 -6.08 2.82
N LYS A 148 -14.58 -6.00 2.84
CA LYS A 148 -15.42 -6.34 1.70
C LYS A 148 -15.39 -5.20 0.70
N LEU A 149 -14.63 -5.39 -0.38
CA LEU A 149 -14.56 -4.43 -1.48
C LEU A 149 -15.85 -4.47 -2.33
N PRO A 150 -16.24 -3.36 -2.95
CA PRO A 150 -17.33 -3.33 -3.92
C PRO A 150 -17.09 -4.27 -5.10
N ASP A 151 -18.17 -4.83 -5.65
CA ASP A 151 -18.11 -5.88 -6.68
C ASP A 151 -17.36 -5.44 -7.93
N VAL A 152 -17.45 -4.16 -8.29
CA VAL A 152 -16.67 -3.55 -9.38
C VAL A 152 -15.18 -3.79 -9.14
N PHE A 153 -14.64 -3.45 -7.97
CA PHE A 153 -13.21 -3.66 -7.69
C PHE A 153 -12.83 -5.14 -7.73
N LEU A 154 -13.67 -6.01 -7.16
CA LEU A 154 -13.43 -7.46 -7.18
C LEU A 154 -13.37 -8.03 -8.60
N ALA A 155 -14.27 -7.60 -9.49
CA ALA A 155 -14.25 -8.00 -10.89
C ALA A 155 -12.92 -7.63 -11.58
N HIS A 156 -12.43 -6.42 -11.34
CA HIS A 156 -11.17 -5.92 -11.90
C HIS A 156 -9.95 -6.68 -11.34
N LEU A 157 -9.94 -6.95 -10.04
CA LEU A 157 -8.91 -7.77 -9.39
C LEU A 157 -8.91 -9.22 -9.91
N ASN A 158 -10.09 -9.77 -10.23
CA ASN A 158 -10.24 -11.10 -10.81
C ASN A 158 -9.73 -11.18 -12.26
N VAL A 159 -9.95 -10.13 -13.06
CA VAL A 159 -9.35 -10.05 -14.41
C VAL A 159 -7.83 -10.06 -14.33
N TYR A 160 -7.24 -9.25 -13.44
CA TYR A 160 -5.78 -9.26 -13.22
C TYR A 160 -5.29 -10.63 -12.75
N LYS A 161 -6.01 -11.28 -11.82
CA LYS A 161 -5.70 -12.62 -11.34
C LYS A 161 -5.66 -13.65 -12.46
N LYS A 162 -6.64 -13.63 -13.38
CA LYS A 162 -6.67 -14.51 -14.55
C LYS A 162 -5.49 -14.26 -15.49
N CYS A 163 -5.14 -12.99 -15.74
CA CYS A 163 -3.92 -12.65 -16.50
C CYS A 163 -2.67 -13.23 -15.84
N TYR A 164 -2.58 -13.17 -14.50
CA TYR A 164 -1.46 -13.76 -13.76
C TYR A 164 -1.40 -15.28 -13.84
N GLU A 165 -2.52 -15.97 -13.67
CA GLU A 165 -2.59 -17.44 -13.75
C GLU A 165 -2.20 -17.95 -15.14
N ALA A 166 -2.54 -17.21 -16.20
CA ALA A 166 -2.09 -17.49 -17.57
C ALA A 166 -0.59 -17.20 -17.78
N TYR A 167 -0.02 -16.21 -17.08
CA TYR A 167 1.40 -15.85 -17.17
C TYR A 167 2.32 -16.78 -16.34
N LYS A 168 1.86 -17.21 -15.15
CA LYS A 168 2.56 -18.13 -14.25
C LYS A 168 1.69 -19.36 -13.98
N VAL A 169 1.84 -20.35 -14.85
CA VAL A 169 1.15 -21.65 -14.73
C VAL A 169 1.42 -22.26 -13.34
N ASN A 170 0.39 -22.85 -12.73
CA ASN A 170 0.40 -23.47 -11.40
C ASN A 170 0.58 -22.51 -10.21
N ARG A 171 0.31 -21.20 -10.38
CA ARG A 171 0.26 -20.24 -9.28
C ARG A 171 -1.02 -19.42 -9.34
N THR A 172 -1.65 -19.21 -8.19
CA THR A 172 -2.84 -18.35 -8.05
C THR A 172 -2.51 -17.16 -7.16
N LEU A 173 -3.14 -16.01 -7.43
CA LEU A 173 -3.02 -14.83 -6.60
C LEU A 173 -4.10 -14.81 -5.52
N ILE A 174 -3.70 -14.40 -4.32
CA ILE A 174 -4.58 -14.08 -3.21
C ILE A 174 -4.36 -12.60 -2.92
N TRP A 175 -5.42 -11.80 -3.07
CA TRP A 175 -5.36 -10.36 -2.82
C TRP A 175 -5.51 -10.07 -1.33
N ASN A 176 -4.69 -9.16 -0.80
CA ASN A 176 -4.95 -8.52 0.48
C ASN A 176 -5.69 -7.20 0.20
N PRO A 177 -7.00 -7.08 0.52
CA PRO A 177 -7.79 -5.90 0.19
C PRO A 177 -7.52 -4.70 1.09
N ASN A 178 -6.85 -4.89 2.22
CA ASN A 178 -6.61 -3.80 3.17
C ASN A 178 -5.39 -2.96 2.79
N VAL A 179 -4.41 -3.61 2.15
CA VAL A 179 -3.16 -2.99 1.74
C VAL A 179 -3.24 -2.59 0.28
N GLY A 180 -2.94 -1.32 0.00
CA GLY A 180 -2.85 -0.82 -1.36
C GLY A 180 -3.00 0.68 -1.44
N LYS A 181 -3.06 1.17 -2.67
CA LYS A 181 -3.34 2.57 -2.98
C LYS A 181 -4.31 2.65 -4.14
N VAL A 182 -5.29 3.53 -4.01
CA VAL A 182 -6.29 3.83 -5.01
C VAL A 182 -6.14 5.30 -5.36
N LYS A 183 -5.86 5.57 -6.63
CA LYS A 183 -5.95 6.92 -7.20
C LYS A 183 -7.36 7.08 -7.73
N MET A 184 -8.08 8.07 -7.20
CA MET A 184 -9.46 8.31 -7.59
C MET A 184 -9.71 9.79 -7.81
N ASP A 185 -10.56 10.08 -8.79
CA ASP A 185 -11.04 11.42 -9.09
C ASP A 185 -12.48 11.53 -8.57
N ILE A 186 -12.70 12.48 -7.66
CA ILE A 186 -13.97 12.72 -7.01
C ILE A 186 -14.62 13.92 -7.68
N ILE A 187 -15.76 13.69 -8.32
CA ILE A 187 -16.50 14.74 -9.04
C ILE A 187 -17.77 15.07 -8.27
N ILE A 188 -17.86 16.30 -7.76
CA ILE A 188 -19.05 16.82 -7.07
C ILE A 188 -19.33 18.23 -7.61
N ASN A 189 -20.55 18.46 -8.09
CA ASN A 189 -20.99 19.77 -8.59
C ASN A 189 -20.01 20.42 -9.59
N LYS A 190 -19.55 19.64 -10.58
CA LYS A 190 -18.59 20.05 -11.64
C LYS A 190 -17.19 20.43 -11.16
N LYS A 191 -16.87 20.22 -9.87
CA LYS A 191 -15.50 20.29 -9.37
C LYS A 191 -14.92 18.88 -9.31
N CYS A 192 -13.64 18.76 -9.68
CA CYS A 192 -12.90 17.52 -9.60
C CYS A 192 -11.82 17.61 -8.51
N LEU A 193 -11.70 16.56 -7.70
CA LEU A 193 -10.63 16.39 -6.72
C LEU A 193 -9.95 15.05 -6.97
N SER A 194 -8.71 15.10 -7.48
CA SER A 194 -7.86 13.92 -7.60
C SER A 194 -7.13 13.64 -6.29
N ILE A 195 -7.27 12.43 -5.75
CA ILE A 195 -6.64 12.04 -4.48
C ILE A 195 -6.18 10.58 -4.52
N THR A 196 -5.08 10.29 -3.82
CA THR A 196 -4.61 8.92 -3.58
C THR A 196 -4.94 8.52 -2.14
N VAL A 197 -5.66 7.42 -1.97
CA VAL A 197 -6.17 6.92 -0.68
C VAL A 197 -5.96 5.41 -0.54
N SER A 198 -6.17 4.88 0.65
CA SER A 198 -6.21 3.41 0.87
C SER A 198 -7.48 2.78 0.27
N PRO A 199 -7.48 1.47 -0.04
CA PRO A 199 -8.67 0.77 -0.54
C PRO A 199 -9.87 0.87 0.41
N ILE A 200 -9.61 0.89 1.73
CA ILE A 200 -10.64 1.04 2.76
C ILE A 200 -11.30 2.43 2.65
N GLN A 201 -10.48 3.48 2.59
CA GLN A 201 -11.00 4.85 2.42
C GLN A 201 -11.76 5.02 1.11
N ALA A 202 -11.28 4.45 0.01
CA ALA A 202 -11.99 4.46 -1.27
C ALA A 202 -13.33 3.75 -1.17
N THR A 203 -13.38 2.59 -0.49
CA THR A 203 -14.62 1.82 -0.28
C THR A 203 -15.63 2.57 0.58
N VAL A 204 -15.18 3.27 1.63
CA VAL A 204 -16.06 4.13 2.44
C VAL A 204 -16.79 5.10 1.52
N LEU A 205 -16.05 5.86 0.70
CA LEU A 205 -16.63 6.87 -0.17
C LEU A 205 -17.49 6.27 -1.30
N TRP A 206 -17.12 5.08 -1.79
CA TRP A 206 -17.88 4.36 -2.81
C TRP A 206 -19.33 4.10 -2.38
N HIS A 207 -19.56 3.72 -1.12
CA HIS A 207 -20.92 3.47 -0.62
C HIS A 207 -21.82 4.73 -0.59
N PHE A 208 -21.22 5.93 -0.56
CA PHE A 208 -21.98 7.18 -0.61
C PHE A 208 -22.51 7.53 -2.01
N GLN A 209 -22.15 6.77 -3.06
CA GLN A 209 -22.73 6.94 -4.39
C GLN A 209 -24.20 6.51 -4.46
N ASN A 210 -24.55 5.45 -3.73
CA ASN A 210 -25.91 4.88 -3.76
C ASN A 210 -26.82 5.48 -2.67
N GLN A 211 -26.23 6.00 -1.60
CA GLN A 211 -26.94 6.49 -0.42
C GLN A 211 -26.16 7.62 0.24
N GLU A 212 -26.76 8.81 0.39
CA GLU A 212 -26.08 10.02 0.89
C GLU A 212 -25.80 9.99 2.41
N GLU A 213 -26.51 9.16 3.17
CA GLU A 213 -26.44 9.12 4.64
C GLU A 213 -26.27 7.68 5.15
N TRP A 214 -25.28 7.43 6.00
CA TRP A 214 -25.00 6.11 6.58
C TRP A 214 -24.83 6.19 8.09
N THR A 215 -25.30 5.17 8.82
CA THR A 215 -24.86 4.96 10.20
C THR A 215 -23.50 4.25 10.21
N ILE A 216 -22.68 4.49 11.24
CA ILE A 216 -21.37 3.82 11.36
C ILE A 216 -21.54 2.29 11.43
N ASP A 217 -22.58 1.80 12.10
CA ASP A 217 -22.79 0.36 12.29
C ASP A 217 -23.29 -0.34 11.02
N ASP A 218 -24.15 0.31 10.23
CA ASP A 218 -24.58 -0.21 8.94
C ASP A 218 -23.39 -0.30 7.97
N LEU A 219 -22.57 0.75 7.93
CA LEU A 219 -21.39 0.79 7.08
C LEU A 219 -20.32 -0.22 7.53
N SER A 220 -20.14 -0.40 8.84
CA SER A 220 -19.29 -1.43 9.45
C SER A 220 -19.71 -2.82 9.01
N THR A 221 -21.01 -3.12 9.08
CA THR A 221 -21.57 -4.40 8.65
C THR A 221 -21.41 -4.61 7.13
N LYS A 222 -21.64 -3.57 6.34
CA LYS A 222 -21.55 -3.63 4.88
C LYS A 222 -20.12 -3.88 4.39
N MET A 223 -19.15 -3.19 4.98
CA MET A 223 -17.74 -3.26 4.63
C MET A 223 -16.98 -4.40 5.34
N ASN A 224 -17.59 -5.04 6.33
CA ASN A 224 -16.92 -6.00 7.22
C ASN A 224 -15.68 -5.37 7.92
N VAL A 225 -15.84 -4.15 8.42
CA VAL A 225 -14.77 -3.39 9.10
C VAL A 225 -15.25 -2.98 10.49
N PRO A 226 -14.52 -3.29 11.58
CA PRO A 226 -14.95 -2.94 12.93
C PRO A 226 -15.25 -1.43 13.08
N SER A 227 -16.39 -1.07 13.67
CA SER A 227 -16.84 0.33 13.84
C SER A 227 -15.73 1.24 14.41
N LYS A 228 -14.94 0.74 15.39
CA LYS A 228 -13.81 1.48 15.99
C LYS A 228 -12.73 1.88 14.97
N LYS A 229 -12.37 0.99 14.04
CA LYS A 229 -11.39 1.27 12.98
C LYS A 229 -12.02 2.14 11.90
N LEU A 230 -13.28 1.88 11.56
CA LEU A 230 -14.02 2.61 10.54
C LEU A 230 -14.12 4.11 10.83
N ILE A 231 -14.29 4.49 12.10
CA ILE A 231 -14.31 5.91 12.53
C ILE A 231 -13.05 6.66 12.10
N VAL A 232 -11.88 6.03 12.13
CA VAL A 232 -10.62 6.67 11.72
C VAL A 232 -10.60 6.93 10.22
N PHE A 233 -11.07 5.96 9.42
CA PHE A 233 -11.17 6.10 7.96
C PHE A 233 -12.23 7.11 7.53
N ILE A 234 -13.36 7.18 8.24
CA ILE A 234 -14.36 8.24 8.04
C ILE A 234 -13.80 9.60 8.44
N GLY A 235 -13.08 9.67 9.56
CA GLY A 235 -12.44 10.90 10.05
C GLY A 235 -11.51 11.54 9.03
N PHE A 236 -10.81 10.73 8.22
CA PHE A 236 -10.04 11.23 7.09
C PHE A 236 -10.89 12.04 6.09
N TRP A 237 -12.05 11.51 5.71
CA TRP A 237 -12.95 12.19 4.76
C TRP A 237 -13.68 13.39 5.38
N ILE A 238 -13.95 13.35 6.69
CA ILE A 238 -14.43 14.52 7.44
C ILE A 238 -13.38 15.64 7.41
N ASN A 239 -12.11 15.32 7.67
CA ASN A 239 -11.02 16.29 7.62
C ASN A 239 -10.81 16.86 6.21
N LYS A 240 -11.11 16.07 5.16
CA LYS A 240 -11.12 16.53 3.76
C LYS A 240 -12.37 17.32 3.40
N GLY A 241 -13.33 17.48 4.30
CA GLY A 241 -14.56 18.24 4.08
C GLY A 241 -15.54 17.57 3.11
N LEU A 242 -15.41 16.26 2.89
CA LEU A 242 -16.31 15.48 2.04
C LEU A 242 -17.44 14.83 2.81
N LEU A 243 -17.18 14.41 4.05
CA LEU A 243 -18.19 13.85 4.94
C LEU A 243 -18.41 14.77 6.14
N LYS A 244 -19.60 14.70 6.74
CA LYS A 244 -19.91 15.36 8.01
C LYS A 244 -20.57 14.37 8.96
N ARG A 245 -20.14 14.35 10.21
CA ARG A 245 -20.81 13.60 11.27
C ARG A 245 -22.01 14.40 11.78
N GLN A 246 -23.16 13.74 11.88
CA GLN A 246 -24.40 14.29 12.42
C GLN A 246 -24.77 13.57 13.73
N GLN A 247 -25.95 13.84 14.28
CA GLN A 247 -26.44 13.20 15.51
C GLN A 247 -26.61 11.69 15.32
N TYR A 248 -26.51 10.91 16.41
CA TYR A 248 -26.70 9.45 16.42
C TYR A 248 -25.72 8.64 15.55
N ASP A 249 -24.45 9.05 15.49
CA ASP A 249 -23.43 8.29 14.74
C ASP A 249 -23.74 8.11 13.25
N THR A 250 -24.48 9.07 12.70
CA THR A 250 -24.75 9.19 11.27
C THR A 250 -23.70 10.04 10.59
N VAL A 251 -23.42 9.70 9.34
CA VAL A 251 -22.43 10.37 8.49
C VAL A 251 -23.10 10.68 7.16
N ILE A 252 -22.97 11.92 6.71
CA ILE A 252 -23.60 12.41 5.49
C ILE A 252 -22.55 12.92 4.50
N LEU A 253 -22.81 12.74 3.21
CA LEU A 253 -21.99 13.29 2.12
C LEU A 253 -22.28 14.79 1.94
N LEU A 254 -21.23 15.62 1.90
CA LEU A 254 -21.33 17.04 1.63
C LEU A 254 -21.30 17.30 0.12
N LYS A 255 -22.23 18.14 -0.36
CA LYS A 255 -22.36 18.49 -1.78
C LYS A 255 -21.36 19.55 -2.26
N ASN A 256 -20.42 19.98 -1.42
CA ASN A 256 -19.46 21.03 -1.75
C ASN A 256 -18.02 20.52 -1.57
N LEU A 257 -17.24 20.50 -2.65
CA LEU A 257 -15.81 20.22 -2.59
C LEU A 257 -15.04 21.43 -2.06
N PRO A 258 -14.21 21.28 -1.01
CA PRO A 258 -13.30 22.33 -0.58
C PRO A 258 -12.14 22.48 -1.57
N GLY A 259 -11.98 23.68 -2.14
CA GLY A 259 -10.80 24.04 -2.93
C GLY A 259 -10.65 23.37 -4.31
N GLY A 260 -11.68 22.70 -4.85
CA GLY A 260 -11.62 22.13 -6.20
C GLY A 260 -11.52 23.20 -7.30
N THR A 261 -10.71 22.96 -8.33
CA THR A 261 -10.63 23.81 -9.52
C THR A 261 -11.93 23.68 -10.34
N PRO A 262 -12.40 24.75 -11.02
CA PRO A 262 -13.67 24.71 -11.76
C PRO A 262 -13.68 23.91 -13.08
N ASP A 263 -12.58 23.29 -13.48
CA ASP A 263 -12.42 22.81 -14.87
C ASP A 263 -12.51 21.29 -14.99
N TYR A 264 -13.67 20.71 -14.67
CA TYR A 264 -14.01 19.40 -15.23
C TYR A 264 -14.73 19.61 -16.56
N VAL A 265 -13.99 19.49 -17.66
CA VAL A 265 -14.56 19.34 -19.01
C VAL A 265 -14.71 17.84 -19.25
N PRO A 266 -15.95 17.30 -19.36
CA PRO A 266 -16.14 15.92 -19.76
C PRO A 266 -15.47 15.72 -21.12
N ASP A 267 -14.57 14.76 -21.25
CA ASP A 267 -14.08 14.35 -22.57
C ASP A 267 -15.26 13.71 -23.30
N GLU A 268 -15.73 14.30 -24.40
CA GLU A 268 -16.85 13.78 -25.19
C GLU A 268 -16.56 12.37 -25.76
N ASN A 269 -15.30 11.90 -25.66
CA ASN A 269 -14.91 10.54 -26.03
C ASN A 269 -14.78 9.56 -24.84
N ASP A 270 -14.96 10.01 -23.60
CA ASP A 270 -14.94 9.13 -22.42
C ASP A 270 -16.36 8.61 -22.13
N VAL A 271 -16.72 7.50 -22.77
CA VAL A 271 -18.00 6.74 -22.62
C VAL A 271 -18.12 6.09 -21.22
N ARG A 272 -17.57 6.72 -20.17
CA ARG A 272 -17.60 6.23 -18.80
C ARG A 272 -18.53 7.10 -17.97
N SER A 273 -19.79 7.17 -18.38
CA SER A 273 -20.86 7.58 -17.48
C SER A 273 -21.00 6.54 -16.35
N PRO A 274 -20.90 6.93 -15.07
CA PRO A 274 -21.23 6.06 -13.97
C PRO A 274 -22.74 6.17 -13.77
N LEU A 275 -23.52 5.28 -14.40
CA LEU A 275 -24.90 4.86 -14.04
C LEU A 275 -25.54 4.20 -15.26
N ASN A 276 -25.33 2.89 -15.39
CA ASN A 276 -26.22 1.87 -15.96
C ASN A 276 -25.36 0.71 -16.52
N TYR A 277 -24.80 -0.10 -15.63
CA TYR A 277 -24.38 -1.44 -16.02
C TYR A 277 -25.14 -2.45 -15.18
N VAL A 278 -26.11 -3.09 -15.83
CA VAL A 278 -26.67 -4.35 -15.38
C VAL A 278 -25.52 -5.35 -15.41
N PHE A 279 -25.12 -5.84 -14.25
CA PHE A 279 -24.24 -7.00 -14.15
C PHE A 279 -25.03 -8.21 -14.63
N ASP A 280 -24.80 -8.62 -15.87
CA ASP A 280 -25.26 -9.93 -16.31
C ASP A 280 -24.37 -10.98 -15.64
N GLU A 281 -24.96 -11.90 -14.87
CA GLU A 281 -24.27 -12.81 -13.95
C GLU A 281 -23.42 -13.89 -14.64
N ASN A 282 -23.29 -13.85 -15.96
CA ASN A 282 -22.59 -14.86 -16.73
C ASN A 282 -21.31 -14.29 -17.34
N VAL A 283 -20.19 -14.51 -16.66
CA VAL A 283 -18.84 -14.35 -17.20
C VAL A 283 -18.68 -15.25 -18.43
N GLY A 284 -18.95 -14.68 -19.60
CA GLY A 284 -18.73 -15.29 -20.91
C GLY A 284 -18.23 -14.24 -21.89
N ILE A 285 -16.92 -14.24 -22.15
CA ILE A 285 -16.32 -13.42 -23.20
C ILE A 285 -16.74 -14.01 -24.55
N THR A 286 -17.65 -13.35 -25.26
CA THR A 286 -17.72 -13.35 -26.74
C THR A 286 -18.49 -12.12 -27.21
N ARG A 287 -17.83 -11.30 -28.03
CA ARG A 287 -18.41 -10.16 -28.74
C ARG A 287 -19.07 -10.68 -30.02
N ARG A 288 -20.35 -10.37 -30.26
CA ARG A 288 -20.95 -10.27 -31.60
C ARG A 288 -22.40 -9.77 -31.51
N ASN A 289 -22.65 -8.53 -31.87
CA ASN A 289 -23.14 -8.15 -33.19
C ASN A 289 -23.40 -6.65 -33.18
N ASP A 290 -23.32 -6.10 -34.38
CA ASP A 290 -23.66 -4.74 -34.74
C ASP A 290 -25.05 -4.37 -34.20
N ASP A 291 -25.15 -3.22 -33.55
CA ASP A 291 -26.10 -2.15 -33.87
C ASP A 291 -25.97 -1.07 -32.80
N ASP A 292 -26.18 0.16 -33.25
CA ASP A 292 -26.02 1.43 -32.54
C ASP A 292 -26.50 1.42 -31.07
N PHE A 293 -25.84 2.19 -30.19
CA PHE A 293 -26.38 3.45 -29.65
C PHE A 293 -25.49 4.03 -28.55
N ILE A 294 -25.48 5.37 -28.55
CA ILE A 294 -24.65 6.30 -27.80
C ILE A 294 -25.26 6.57 -26.41
N LEU A 295 -24.46 6.34 -25.35
CA LEU A 295 -24.13 7.26 -24.23
C LEU A 295 -23.22 6.57 -23.22
#